data_AF-A0A5K1G633-F1
#
_entry.id   AF-A0A5K1G633-F1
#
_cell.length_a   1.000
_cell.length_b   1.000
_cell.length_c   1.000
_cell.angle_alpha   90.00
_cell.angle_beta   90.00
_cell.angle_gamma   90.00
#
_symmetry.space_group_name_H-M   'P 1'
#
loop_
_entity.id
_entity.type
_entity.pdbx_description
1 polymer ?
#
loop_
_entity_poly.entity_id
_entity_poly.type
_entity_poly.pdbx_seq_one_letter_code
_entity_poly.pdbx_strand_id
1 'polypeptide(L)' 'IMESLEHATKRGANIIAEYLGGSITCDAYHMTDPRSDGLGVSSCIIKSLEDAGVSPEE' A
#
# COMPACT_ATOMS: atom_id res chain seq x y z
N ILE A 1 -12.31 3.21 10.66
CA ILE A 1 -12.40 4.65 10.29
C ILE A 1 -10.99 5.11 10.05
N MET A 2 -10.71 5.73 8.90
CA MET A 2 -9.41 6.37 8.65
C MET A 2 -9.58 7.88 8.79
N GLU A 3 -8.62 8.52 9.43
CA GLU A 3 -8.56 9.96 9.66
C GLU A 3 -7.08 10.36 9.82
N SER A 4 -6.78 11.66 9.82
CA SER A 4 -5.40 12.11 10.07
C SER A 4 -4.97 11.80 11.50
N LEU A 5 -3.68 11.51 11.70
CA LEU A 5 -3.13 11.19 13.01
C LEU A 5 -3.35 12.33 14.02
N GLU A 6 -3.26 13.59 13.57
CA GLU A 6 -3.50 14.75 14.43
C GLU A 6 -4.96 14.81 14.88
N HIS A 7 -5.91 14.48 14.00
CA HIS A 7 -7.33 14.48 14.34
C HIS A 7 -7.65 13.34 15.33
N ALA A 8 -7.16 12.13 15.04
CA ALA A 8 -7.30 10.97 15.92
C ALA A 8 -6.73 11.25 17.32
N THR A 9 -5.54 11.83 17.38
CA THR A 9 -4.84 12.17 18.63
C THR A 9 -5.60 13.23 19.42
N LYS A 10 -6.07 14.31 18.75
CA LYS A 10 -6.82 15.40 19.42
C LYS A 10 -8.11 14.93 20.07
N ARG A 11 -8.81 13.96 19.46
CA ARG A 11 -10.06 13.42 20.03
C ARG A 11 -9.85 12.24 20.97
N GLY A 12 -8.60 11.81 21.22
CA GLY A 12 -8.30 10.65 22.06
C GLY A 12 -8.81 9.33 21.49
N ALA A 13 -8.77 9.18 20.16
CA ALA A 13 -9.19 7.94 19.50
C ALA A 13 -8.24 6.78 19.84
N ASN A 14 -8.77 5.56 19.93
CA ASN A 14 -7.93 4.36 19.93
C ASN A 14 -7.37 4.13 18.51
N ILE A 15 -6.05 4.24 18.36
CA ILE A 15 -5.35 4.03 17.08
C ILE A 15 -4.97 2.56 16.98
N ILE A 16 -5.48 1.87 15.95
CA ILE A 16 -5.28 0.43 15.74
C ILE A 16 -4.04 0.16 14.89
N ALA A 17 -3.85 0.97 13.84
CA ALA A 17 -2.74 0.88 12.90
C ALA A 17 -2.61 2.22 12.16
N GLU A 18 -1.46 2.42 11.53
CA GLU A 18 -1.18 3.55 10.64
C GLU A 18 -1.02 3.06 9.20
N TYR A 19 -1.55 3.82 8.25
CA TYR A 19 -1.34 3.57 6.83
C TYR A 19 -0.07 4.31 6.39
N LEU A 20 1.03 3.57 6.29
CA LEU A 20 2.35 4.14 5.98
C LEU A 20 2.52 4.49 4.50
N GLY A 21 1.95 3.68 3.60
CA GLY A 21 2.08 3.89 2.17
C GLY A 21 1.44 2.77 1.35
N GLY A 22 1.36 2.99 0.04
CA GLY A 22 0.85 1.99 -0.89
C GLY A 22 0.91 2.42 -2.35
N SER A 23 0.76 1.46 -3.26
CA SER A 23 0.80 1.73 -4.69
C SER A 23 -0.34 1.05 -5.45
N ILE A 24 -0.60 1.54 -6.66
CA ILE A 24 -1.59 0.99 -7.59
C ILE A 24 -0.92 0.80 -8.94
N THR A 25 -1.04 -0.39 -9.51
CA THR A 25 -0.52 -0.76 -10.83
C THR A 25 -1.58 -1.44 -11.67
N CYS A 26 -1.37 -1.49 -12.98
CA CYS A 26 -2.21 -2.23 -13.91
C CYS A 26 -1.32 -3.07 -14.84
N ASP A 27 -1.64 -4.34 -15.00
CA ASP A 27 -0.86 -5.27 -15.85
C ASP A 27 -0.87 -4.86 -17.33
N ALA A 28 -1.93 -4.15 -17.76
CA ALA A 28 -2.13 -3.70 -19.15
C ALA A 28 -1.92 -4.81 -20.19
N TYR A 29 -2.26 -6.05 -19.84
CA TYR A 29 -1.94 -7.26 -20.62
C TYR A 29 -3.18 -7.89 -21.25
N HIS A 30 -4.10 -8.41 -20.43
CA HIS A 30 -5.32 -9.05 -20.88
C HIS A 30 -6.51 -8.61 -20.01
N MET A 31 -7.73 -8.73 -20.52
CA MET A 31 -8.93 -8.26 -19.81
C MET A 31 -9.22 -9.08 -18.55
N THR A 32 -8.96 -10.38 -18.58
CA THR A 32 -9.24 -11.32 -17.48
C THR A 32 -8.03 -12.10 -17.01
N ASP A 33 -7.02 -12.21 -17.86
CA ASP A 33 -5.93 -13.15 -17.63
C ASP A 33 -4.77 -12.39 -17.00
N PRO A 34 -4.25 -12.84 -15.85
CA PRO A 34 -3.11 -12.20 -15.24
C PRO A 34 -1.89 -12.38 -16.14
N ARG A 35 -0.97 -11.43 -16.06
CA ARG A 35 0.31 -11.55 -16.74
C ARG A 35 1.13 -12.68 -16.09
N SER A 36 1.62 -13.64 -16.90
CA SER A 36 2.29 -14.85 -16.39
C SER A 36 3.62 -14.59 -15.66
N ASP A 37 4.25 -13.44 -15.90
CA ASP A 37 5.49 -13.03 -15.23
C ASP A 37 5.25 -12.31 -13.89
N GLY A 38 3.99 -12.01 -13.53
CA GLY A 38 3.62 -11.34 -12.29
C GLY A 38 4.18 -9.92 -12.14
N LEU A 39 4.64 -9.30 -13.22
CA LEU A 39 5.40 -8.04 -13.14
C LEU A 39 4.60 -6.89 -12.52
N GLY A 40 3.30 -6.77 -12.80
CA GLY A 40 2.48 -5.71 -12.23
C GLY A 40 2.35 -5.85 -10.72
N VAL A 41 2.06 -7.06 -10.24
CA VAL A 41 1.92 -7.35 -8.81
C VAL A 41 3.24 -7.15 -8.07
N SER A 42 4.36 -7.67 -8.59
CA SER A 42 5.67 -7.51 -7.95
C SER A 42 6.10 -6.04 -7.88
N SER A 43 5.87 -5.29 -8.96
CA SER A 43 6.12 -3.84 -9.00
C SER A 43 5.24 -3.09 -8.01
N CYS A 44 3.99 -3.51 -7.83
CA CYS A 44 3.06 -2.90 -6.88
C CYS A 44 3.55 -3.04 -5.44
N ILE A 45 4.00 -4.24 -5.08
CA ILE A 45 4.52 -4.52 -3.73
C ILE A 45 5.77 -3.69 -3.49
N ILE A 46 6.76 -3.72 -4.39
CA ILE A 46 8.01 -2.97 -4.26
C ILE A 46 7.74 -1.48 -4.08
N LYS A 47 6.91 -0.88 -4.94
CA LYS A 47 6.56 0.54 -4.84
C LYS A 47 5.79 0.90 -3.57
N SER A 48 4.98 -0.03 -3.04
CA SER A 48 4.26 0.19 -1.79
C SER A 48 5.22 0.23 -0.59
N LEU A 49 6.23 -0.64 -0.59
CA LEU A 49 7.30 -0.63 0.42
C LEU A 49 8.14 0.64 0.32
N GLU A 50 8.47 1.07 -0.90
CA GLU A 50 9.18 2.33 -1.16
C GLU A 50 8.39 3.56 -0.68
N ASP A 51 7.08 3.63 -0.97
CA ASP A 51 6.19 4.72 -0.53
C ASP A 51 6.04 4.73 1.00
N ALA A 52 5.95 3.55 1.62
CA ALA A 52 5.92 3.40 3.06
C ALA A 52 7.28 3.62 3.75
N GLY A 53 8.39 3.70 2.99
CA GLY A 53 9.74 3.87 3.52
C GLY A 53 10.27 2.69 4.34
N VAL A 54 9.75 1.48 4.10
CA VAL A 54 10.10 0.26 4.84
C VAL A 54 10.97 -0.67 3.99
N SER A 55 11.84 -1.43 4.65
CA SER A 55 12.62 -2.48 3.99
C SER A 55 11.79 -3.76 3.79
N PRO A 56 12.05 -4.58 2.75
CA PRO A 56 11.36 -5.85 2.55
C PRO A 56 11.56 -6.87 3.69
N GLU A 57 12.57 -6.67 4.54
CA GLU A 57 12.91 -7.55 5.67
C GLU A 57 12.20 -7.20 6.99
N GLU A 58 11.56 -6.03 7.08
CA GLU A 58 10.73 -5.60 8.22
C GLU A 58 9.34 -6.27 8.22
#